data_AF-A0A9D4R3U2-F1
#
_entry.id   AF-A0A9D4R3U2-F1
#
_cell.length_a   1.000
_cell.length_b   1.000
_cell.length_c   1.000
_cell.angle_alpha   90.00
_cell.angle_beta   90.00
_cell.angle_gamma   90.00
#
_symmetry.space_group_name_H-M   'P 1'
#
loop_
_entity.id
_entity.type
_entity.pdbx_description
1 polymer ?
#
loop_
_entity_poly.entity_id
_entity_poly.type
_entity_poly.pdbx_seq_one_letter_code
_entity_poly.pdbx_strand_id
1 'polypeptide(L)' 'MASGEPWREHRRFTLGTLKDFGMAKTRLDATIQEQAALMVDEIGLLNGEPFDHKDVICTHVANEICSMLFRRKFSNEENG' A
#
# COMPACT_ATOMS: atom_id res chain seq x y z
N MET A 1 -7.07 -15.62 17.33
CA MET A 1 -5.95 -14.66 17.46
C MET A 1 -4.67 -15.45 17.69
N ALA A 2 -3.61 -15.21 16.91
CA ALA A 2 -2.32 -15.83 17.18
C ALA A 2 -1.74 -15.22 18.46
N SER A 3 -1.48 -16.03 19.48
CA SER A 3 -0.83 -15.62 20.73
C SER A 3 0.33 -16.57 21.05
N GLY A 4 1.33 -16.10 21.80
CA GLY A 4 2.50 -16.90 22.14
C GLY A 4 3.50 -17.06 20.99
N GLU A 5 4.03 -18.27 20.80
CA GLU A 5 5.09 -18.55 19.82
C GLU A 5 4.67 -18.30 18.36
N PRO A 6 3.45 -18.68 17.90
CA PRO A 6 2.98 -18.37 16.55
C PRO A 6 2.99 -16.87 16.22
N TRP A 7 2.70 -16.01 17.21
CA TRP A 7 2.78 -14.56 17.03
C TRP A 7 4.23 -14.09 16.86
N ARG A 8 5.17 -14.64 17.64
CA ARG A 8 6.59 -14.29 17.54
C ARG A 8 7.17 -14.72 16.19
N GLU A 9 6.78 -15.88 15.70
CA GLU A 9 7.21 -16.40 14.41
C GLU A 9 6.69 -15.55 13.24
N HIS A 10 5.38 -15.30 13.18
CA HIS A 10 4.80 -14.41 12.17
C HIS A 10 5.44 -13.03 12.20
N ARG A 11 5.61 -12.42 13.38
CA ARG A 11 6.24 -11.10 13.50
C ARG A 11 7.67 -11.09 12.97
N ARG A 12 8.46 -12.13 13.25
CA ARG A 12 9.85 -12.23 12.78
C ARG A 12 9.90 -12.40 11.27
N PHE A 13 9.06 -13.26 10.72
CA PHE A 13 8.95 -13.48 9.28
C PHE A 13 8.54 -12.20 8.55
N THR A 14 7.45 -11.55 8.97
CA THR A 14 6.96 -10.30 8.35
C THR A 14 8.00 -9.19 8.41
N LEU A 15 8.67 -8.98 9.54
CA LEU A 15 9.71 -7.96 9.67
C LEU A 15 10.94 -8.25 8.81
N GLY A 16 11.30 -9.53 8.62
CA GLY A 16 12.36 -9.94 7.70
C GLY A 16 11.99 -9.60 6.25
N THR A 17 10.81 -10.05 5.83
CA THR A 17 10.26 -9.79 4.50
C THR A 17 10.18 -8.29 4.17
N LEU A 18 9.71 -7.47 5.12
CA LEU A 18 9.63 -6.01 4.93
C LEU A 18 11.02 -5.35 4.77
N LYS A 19 12.04 -5.83 5.49
CA LYS A 19 13.42 -5.36 5.31
C LYS A 19 13.96 -5.71 3.93
N ASP A 20 13.69 -6.92 3.45
CA ASP A 20 14.08 -7.38 2.11
C ASP A 20 13.37 -6.59 1.00
N PHE A 21 12.14 -6.15 1.24
CA PHE A 21 11.43 -5.23 0.34
C PHE A 21 12.03 -3.83 0.29
N GLY A 22 12.85 -3.47 1.27
CA GLY A 22 13.52 -2.18 1.34
C GLY A 22 12.83 -1.18 2.26
N MET A 23 11.99 -1.61 3.22
CA MET A 23 11.32 -0.72 4.19
C MET A 23 12.30 0.10 5.08
N ALA A 24 13.60 -0.23 5.07
CA ALA A 24 14.65 0.54 5.72
C ALA A 24 15.64 1.19 4.72
N LYS A 25 15.27 1.25 3.43
CA LYS A 25 16.09 1.77 2.32
C LYS A 25 15.23 2.68 1.42
N THR A 26 15.87 3.53 0.64
CA THR A 26 15.30 4.51 -0.32
C THR A 26 14.27 3.94 -1.33
N ARG A 27 14.17 2.62 -1.49
CA ARG A 27 13.29 2.00 -2.49
C ARG A 27 11.81 2.04 -2.10
N LEU A 28 11.47 1.87 -0.82
CA LEU A 28 10.07 1.93 -0.38
C LEU A 28 9.55 3.38 -0.46
N ASP A 29 10.39 4.35 -0.09
CA ASP A 29 10.05 5.77 -0.18
C ASP A 29 9.71 6.19 -1.60
N ALA A 30 10.46 5.71 -2.60
CA ALA A 30 10.19 6.00 -4.01
C ALA A 30 8.84 5.42 -4.49
N THR A 31 8.50 4.19 -4.08
CA THR A 31 7.20 3.59 -4.46
C THR A 31 6.04 4.31 -3.77
N ILE A 32 6.18 4.66 -2.50
CA ILE A 32 5.17 5.42 -1.76
C ILE A 32 4.96 6.80 -2.40
N GLN A 33 6.05 7.47 -2.82
CA GLN A 33 5.96 8.72 -3.55
C GLN A 33 5.26 8.57 -4.91
N GLU A 34 5.53 7.49 -5.65
CA GLU A 34 4.85 7.18 -6.91
C GLU A 34 3.34 6.99 -6.70
N GLN A 35 2.93 6.20 -5.69
CA GLN A 35 1.51 6.00 -5.36
C GLN A 35 0.84 7.29 -4.89
N ALA A 36 1.53 8.12 -4.10
CA ALA A 36 1.02 9.41 -3.68
C ALA A 36 0.78 10.35 -4.88
N ALA A 37 1.67 10.32 -5.89
CA ALA A 37 1.46 11.08 -7.12
C ALA A 37 0.22 10.60 -7.89
N LEU A 38 0.04 9.29 -8.03
CA LEU A 38 -1.15 8.72 -8.68
C LEU A 38 -2.44 9.10 -7.95
N MET A 39 -2.42 9.10 -6.61
CA MET A 39 -3.55 9.54 -5.79
C MET A 39 -3.85 11.03 -6.00
N VAL A 40 -2.84 11.89 -6.11
CA VAL A 40 -3.02 13.32 -6.40
C VAL A 40 -3.62 13.53 -7.79
N ASP A 41 -3.16 12.77 -8.79
CA ASP A 41 -3.71 12.84 -10.14
C ASP A 41 -5.18 12.43 -10.17
N GLU A 42 -5.56 11.34 -9.47
CA GLU A 42 -6.95 10.89 -9.34
C GLU A 42 -7.83 11.95 -8.65
N ILE A 43 -7.35 12.55 -7.56
CA ILE A 43 -8.07 13.65 -6.89
C ILE A 43 -8.22 14.85 -7.83
N GLY A 44 -7.21 15.14 -8.66
CA GLY A 44 -7.26 16.18 -9.68
C GLY A 44 -8.39 15.95 -10.69
N LEU A 45 -8.65 14.70 -11.07
CA LEU A 45 -9.73 14.33 -11.99
C LEU A 45 -11.14 14.55 -11.41
N LEU A 46 -11.27 14.63 -10.09
CA LEU A 46 -12.54 14.94 -9.43
C LEU A 46 -12.97 16.40 -9.63
N ASN A 47 -12.12 17.27 -10.17
CA ASN A 47 -12.44 18.66 -10.55
C ASN A 47 -13.11 19.50 -9.43
N GLY A 48 -12.76 19.22 -8.18
CA GLY A 48 -13.30 19.94 -7.01
C GLY A 48 -14.62 19.40 -6.47
N GLU A 49 -15.14 18.30 -7.03
CA GLU A 49 -16.31 17.62 -6.49
C GLU A 49 -16.01 17.02 -5.11
N PRO A 50 -16.99 17.00 -4.18
CA PRO A 50 -16.84 16.35 -2.90
C PRO A 50 -16.56 14.86 -3.05
N PHE A 51 -15.62 14.33 -2.27
CA PHE A 51 -15.30 12.91 -2.21
C PHE A 51 -15.02 12.47 -0.78
N ASP A 52 -15.12 11.16 -0.53
CA ASP A 52 -14.67 10.59 0.75
C ASP A 52 -13.16 10.36 0.72
N HIS A 53 -12.43 11.22 1.41
CA HIS A 53 -10.99 11.10 1.60
C HIS A 53 -10.56 9.77 2.20
N LYS A 54 -11.39 9.13 3.04
CA LYS A 54 -11.05 7.83 3.64
C LYS A 54 -11.04 6.75 2.57
N ASP A 55 -12.00 6.76 1.66
CA ASP A 55 -12.09 5.74 0.62
C ASP A 55 -10.90 5.81 -0.33
N VAL A 56 -10.56 7.02 -0.77
CA VAL A 56 -9.38 7.26 -1.63
C VAL A 56 -8.10 6.80 -0.93
N ILE A 57 -7.84 7.30 0.29
CA ILE A 57 -6.61 6.97 1.02
C ILE A 57 -6.53 5.47 1.33
N CYS A 58 -7.62 4.85 1.80
CA CYS A 58 -7.63 3.42 2.13
C CYS A 58 -7.38 2.56 0.91
N THR A 59 -7.96 2.92 -0.25
CA THR A 59 -7.78 2.18 -1.51
C THR A 59 -6.32 2.21 -1.94
N HIS A 60 -5.70 3.39 -1.99
CA HIS A 60 -4.29 3.53 -2.39
C HIS A 60 -3.33 2.82 -1.43
N VAL A 61 -3.56 2.93 -0.11
CA VAL A 61 -2.75 2.21 0.90
C VAL A 61 -2.92 0.70 0.78
N ALA A 62 -4.14 0.21 0.58
CA ALA A 62 -4.41 -1.22 0.39
C ALA A 62 -3.73 -1.75 -0.87
N ASN A 63 -3.77 -1.00 -1.98
CA ASN A 63 -3.10 -1.35 -3.21
C ASN A 63 -1.59 -1.43 -3.06
N GLU A 64 -0.98 -0.52 -2.30
CA GLU A 64 0.45 -0.58 -2.05
C GLU A 64 0.82 -1.79 -1.17
N ILE A 65 0.03 -2.11 -0.15
CA ILE A 65 0.23 -3.34 0.63
C ILE A 65 0.09 -4.58 -0.27
N CYS A 66 -0.92 -4.62 -1.15
CA CYS A 66 -1.09 -5.69 -2.13
C CYS A 66 0.09 -5.76 -3.11
N SER A 67 0.62 -4.62 -3.56
CA SER A 67 1.77 -4.57 -4.45
C SER A 67 3.02 -5.17 -3.80
N MET A 68 3.22 -4.90 -2.51
CA MET A 68 4.29 -5.49 -1.70
C MET A 68 4.11 -7.01 -1.53
N LEU A 69 2.91 -7.47 -1.21
CA LEU A 69 2.63 -8.88 -0.95
C LEU A 69 2.68 -9.74 -2.22
N PHE A 70 2.14 -9.24 -3.33
CA PHE A 70 1.98 -10.01 -4.57
C PHE A 70 3.07 -9.73 -5.61
N ARG A 71 3.97 -8.78 -5.35
CA ARG A 71 4.96 -8.27 -6.34
C ARG A 71 4.32 -7.89 -7.68
N ARG A 72 3.09 -7.37 -7.65
CA ARG A 72 2.31 -6.94 -8.83
C ARG A 72 1.63 -5.62 -8.53
N LYS A 73 1.77 -4.64 -9.43
CA LYS A 73 0.89 -3.46 -9.43
C LYS A 73 -0.52 -3.95 -9.82
N PHE A 74 -1.50 -3.80 -8.93
CA PHE A 74 -2.91 -3.94 -9.31
C PHE A 74 -3.37 -2.60 -9.86
N SER A 75 -3.90 -2.60 -11.08
CA SER A 75 -4.51 -1.42 -11.70
C SER A 75 -5.88 -1.17 -11.07
N ASN A 76 -6.18 0.08 -10.74
CA ASN A 76 -7.50 0.54 -10.27
C ASN A 76 -8.52 0.57 -11.43
N GLU A 77 -8.65 -0.52 -12.15
CA GLU A 77 -9.69 -0.73 -13.15
C GLU A 77 -10.39 -2.05 -12.86
N GLU A 78 -11.25 -2.05 -11.85
CA GLU A 78 -12.38 -2.99 -11.80
C GLU A 78 -13.66 -2.15 -11.85
N ASN A 79 -14.08 -1.87 -13.09
CA ASN A 79 -15.47 -1.50 -13.40
C ASN A 79 -16.35 -2.74 -13.21
N GLY A 80 -17.38 -2.61 -12.36
CA GLY A 80 -18.46 -3.57 -12.21
C GLY A 80 -19.74 -2.86 -11.82
#